data_AF-A0A414Y8H3-F1
#
_entry.id   AF-A0A414Y8H3-F1
#
_cell.length_a   1.000
_cell.length_b   1.000
_cell.length_c   1.000
_cell.angle_alpha   90.00
_cell.angle_beta   90.00
_cell.angle_gamma   90.00
#
_symmetry.space_group_name_H-M   'P 1'
#
loop_
_entity.id
_entity.type
_entity.pdbx_description
1 polymer ?
#
loop_
_entity_poly.entity_id
_entity_poly.type
_entity_poly.pdbx_seq_one_letter_code
_entity_poly.pdbx_strand_id
1 'polypeptide(L)'
;MGYILSAMFLIIAILCYLEDYIRKYQKSLFFLIGLVLIFVAGFREIGLDPDSENYEYTFQHYFKNGTEEMVEPSFLLISYILGFFTDNVHVLFLLYALFGVSLKMFAFRKLSEFYFVPLLCYISFYYVLHDLTQIRAGVVSGILLIALHLITENKKKIAFLLLLGGSLIHYSSLTLLPVLFLSNKPFNKKTTILFLCAIPLGYVVYYAGGSILMNPSLPFIGNKLAIYQAAVEKGKMTVGINIFDPLHIMSIMLFYYLLLFKDSLTKLCDDFPILLKTSAIGLSLYSALAFLPVLALRTSQLYCIVNILLYTYIIYTFKQKWIGISMVVVISLLLLYVSIPHYGLGMMIIPN
;
A
#
# COMPACT_ATOMS: atom_id res chain seq x y z
N MET A 1 -21.03 0.95 4.21
CA MET A 1 -19.78 1.37 3.53
C MET A 1 -19.55 0.63 2.21
N GLY A 2 -19.63 -0.71 2.17
CA GLY A 2 -19.39 -1.51 0.96
C GLY A 2 -20.16 -1.03 -0.29
N TYR A 3 -21.46 -0.75 -0.19
CA TYR A 3 -22.24 -0.21 -1.32
C TYR A 3 -21.72 1.13 -1.87
N ILE A 4 -21.22 2.02 -1.00
CA ILE A 4 -20.62 3.30 -1.41
C ILE A 4 -19.35 3.02 -2.23
N LEU A 5 -18.49 2.13 -1.74
CA LEU A 5 -17.26 1.74 -2.44
C LEU A 5 -17.57 1.09 -3.79
N SER A 6 -18.55 0.19 -3.86
CA SER A 6 -18.99 -0.42 -5.12
C SER A 6 -19.56 0.60 -6.11
N ALA A 7 -20.38 1.55 -5.64
CA ALA A 7 -20.92 2.61 -6.49
C ALA A 7 -19.80 3.52 -7.03
N MET A 8 -18.85 3.91 -6.17
CA MET A 8 -17.69 4.69 -6.57
C MET A 8 -16.81 3.93 -7.57
N PHE A 9 -16.58 2.63 -7.35
CA PHE A 9 -15.86 1.78 -8.30
C PHE A 9 -16.53 1.78 -9.67
N LEU A 10 -17.85 1.58 -9.74
CA LEU A 10 -18.59 1.59 -11.00
C LEU A 10 -18.50 2.96 -11.71
N ILE A 11 -18.65 4.06 -10.97
CA ILE A 11 -18.49 5.41 -11.51
C ILE A 11 -17.09 5.60 -12.09
N ILE A 12 -16.04 5.26 -11.34
CA ILE A 12 -14.65 5.41 -11.78
C ILE A 12 -14.36 4.51 -12.99
N ALA A 13 -14.87 3.27 -13.00
CA ALA A 13 -14.71 2.35 -14.13
C ALA A 13 -15.33 2.92 -15.42
N ILE A 14 -16.53 3.50 -15.34
CA ILE A 14 -17.15 4.20 -16.47
C ILE A 14 -16.28 5.39 -16.92
N LEU A 15 -15.78 6.18 -15.97
CA LEU A 15 -14.89 7.32 -16.27
C LEU A 15 -13.58 6.90 -16.94
N CYS A 16 -13.03 5.71 -16.65
CA CYS A 16 -11.87 5.18 -17.36
C CYS A 16 -12.12 5.03 -18.87
N TYR A 17 -13.30 4.56 -19.28
CA TYR A 17 -13.66 4.44 -20.71
C TYR A 17 -14.00 5.78 -21.34
N LEU A 18 -14.57 6.70 -20.58
CA LEU A 18 -14.96 8.03 -21.06
C LEU A 18 -13.82 9.03 -21.07
N GLU A 19 -12.67 8.70 -20.47
CA GLU A 19 -11.58 9.63 -20.17
C GLU A 19 -11.19 10.50 -21.38
N ASP A 20 -11.00 9.91 -22.56
CA ASP A 20 -10.60 10.63 -23.77
C ASP A 20 -11.65 11.61 -24.30
N TYR A 21 -12.93 11.39 -23.98
CA TYR A 21 -14.07 12.22 -24.42
C TYR A 21 -14.35 13.38 -23.45
N ILE A 22 -13.92 13.27 -22.20
CA ILE A 22 -14.22 14.25 -21.13
C ILE A 22 -13.02 15.10 -20.71
N ARG A 23 -12.02 15.28 -21.59
CA ARG A 23 -10.75 15.98 -21.32
C ARG A 23 -10.88 17.29 -20.53
N LYS A 24 -11.88 18.11 -20.87
CA LYS A 24 -12.17 19.39 -20.19
C LYS A 24 -12.50 19.21 -18.70
N TYR A 25 -13.14 18.11 -18.32
CA TYR A 25 -13.68 17.86 -16.98
C TYR A 25 -12.82 16.90 -16.14
N GLN A 26 -11.83 16.23 -16.73
CA GLN A 26 -10.98 15.23 -16.06
C GLN A 26 -10.42 15.73 -14.73
N LYS A 27 -9.80 16.93 -14.72
CA LYS A 27 -9.17 17.49 -13.53
C LYS A 27 -10.19 17.78 -12.41
N SER A 28 -11.33 18.38 -12.77
CA SER A 28 -12.39 18.71 -11.81
C SER A 28 -13.03 17.45 -11.23
N LEU A 29 -13.31 16.45 -12.07
CA LEU A 29 -13.86 15.17 -11.64
C LEU A 29 -12.88 14.39 -10.77
N PHE A 30 -11.59 14.37 -11.14
CA PHE A 30 -10.54 13.76 -10.33
C PHE A 30 -10.46 14.39 -8.95
N PHE A 31 -10.46 15.74 -8.87
CA PHE A 31 -10.47 16.45 -7.59
C PHE A 31 -11.75 16.16 -6.77
N LEU A 32 -12.91 16.15 -7.42
CA LEU A 32 -14.18 15.84 -6.78
C LEU A 32 -14.18 14.42 -6.19
N ILE A 33 -13.70 13.42 -6.93
CA ILE A 33 -13.57 12.04 -6.45
C ILE A 33 -12.63 12.00 -5.25
N GLY A 34 -11.49 12.69 -5.31
CA GLY A 34 -10.57 12.80 -4.17
C GLY A 34 -11.24 13.38 -2.92
N LEU A 35 -12.02 14.45 -3.09
CA LEU A 35 -12.77 15.06 -1.99
C LEU A 35 -13.81 14.10 -1.41
N VAL A 36 -14.55 13.37 -2.25
CA VAL A 36 -15.50 12.34 -1.82
C VAL A 36 -14.77 11.24 -1.04
N LEU A 37 -13.63 10.75 -1.52
CA LEU A 37 -12.82 9.76 -0.81
C LEU A 37 -12.36 10.27 0.56
N ILE A 38 -11.91 11.53 0.66
CA ILE A 38 -11.53 12.12 1.96
C ILE A 38 -12.70 12.09 2.94
N PHE A 39 -13.90 12.47 2.50
CA PHE A 39 -15.08 12.46 3.36
C PHE A 39 -15.54 11.05 3.72
N VAL A 40 -15.51 10.11 2.77
CA VAL A 40 -15.85 8.71 3.03
C VAL A 40 -14.90 8.10 4.07
N ALA A 41 -13.60 8.38 4.00
CA ALA A 41 -12.63 7.91 4.98
C ALA A 41 -12.74 8.64 6.33
N GLY A 42 -12.94 9.96 6.30
CA GLY A 42 -13.02 10.80 7.50
C GLY A 42 -14.29 10.59 8.33
N PHE A 43 -15.42 10.30 7.69
CA PHE A 43 -16.72 10.10 8.33
C PHE A 43 -17.18 8.65 8.35
N ARG A 44 -16.26 7.69 8.16
CA ARG A 44 -16.60 6.27 8.30
C ARG A 44 -17.01 5.95 9.74
N GLU A 45 -17.97 5.05 9.88
CA GLU A 45 -18.42 4.55 11.17
C GLU A 45 -17.30 3.73 11.87
N ILE A 46 -17.20 3.90 13.17
CA ILE A 46 -16.23 3.23 14.04
C ILE A 46 -16.66 1.77 14.23
N GLY A 47 -15.70 0.84 14.23
CA GLY A 47 -15.96 -0.60 14.28
C GLY A 47 -16.18 -1.25 12.91
N LEU A 48 -16.29 -0.46 11.83
CA LEU A 48 -16.34 -1.00 10.46
C LEU A 48 -15.00 -1.57 9.99
N ASP A 49 -13.89 -1.02 10.49
CA ASP A 49 -12.54 -1.50 10.18
C ASP A 49 -11.81 -1.96 11.45
N PRO A 50 -10.90 -2.94 11.33
CA PRO A 50 -10.23 -3.55 12.49
C PRO A 50 -9.45 -2.59 13.39
N ASP A 51 -9.03 -1.42 12.89
CA ASP A 51 -8.13 -0.52 13.60
C ASP A 51 -8.88 0.71 14.19
N SER A 52 -10.09 1.02 13.72
CA SER A 52 -10.88 2.20 14.11
C SER A 52 -11.14 2.35 15.61
N GLU A 53 -11.57 1.28 16.29
CA GLU A 53 -11.83 1.29 17.74
C GLU A 53 -10.54 1.58 18.52
N ASN A 54 -9.40 1.04 18.07
CA ASN A 54 -8.12 1.29 18.71
C ASN A 54 -7.67 2.75 18.52
N TYR A 55 -7.93 3.34 17.35
CA TYR A 55 -7.68 4.77 17.13
C TYR A 55 -8.55 5.64 18.03
N GLU A 56 -9.85 5.35 18.16
CA GLU A 56 -10.74 6.08 19.05
C GLU A 56 -10.30 5.97 20.51
N TYR A 57 -10.03 4.76 20.97
CA TYR A 57 -9.56 4.53 22.33
C TYR A 57 -8.28 5.33 22.62
N THR A 58 -7.30 5.26 21.72
CA THR A 58 -6.05 6.00 21.85
C THR A 58 -6.26 7.51 21.79
N PHE A 59 -7.18 7.99 20.95
CA PHE A 59 -7.52 9.41 20.82
C PHE A 59 -8.15 9.97 22.10
N GLN A 60 -8.97 9.19 22.81
CA GLN A 60 -9.61 9.60 24.06
C GLN A 60 -8.72 9.39 25.31
N HIS A 61 -7.66 8.59 25.18
CA HIS A 61 -6.81 8.15 26.30
C HIS A 61 -5.33 8.46 26.09
N TYR A 62 -4.99 9.45 25.25
CA TYR A 62 -3.59 9.86 25.05
C TYR A 62 -2.93 10.23 26.40
N PHE A 63 -1.64 9.90 26.55
CA PHE A 63 -0.83 10.15 27.75
C PHE A 63 -1.36 9.55 29.07
N LYS A 64 -2.19 8.51 29.02
CA LYS A 64 -2.54 7.69 30.20
C LYS A 64 -1.56 6.51 30.36
N ASN A 65 -1.24 6.15 31.60
CA ASN A 65 -0.26 5.11 31.92
C ASN A 65 -0.55 3.80 31.15
N GLY A 66 0.42 3.36 30.34
CA GLY A 66 0.40 2.07 29.63
C GLY A 66 -0.01 2.11 28.15
N THR A 67 -0.57 3.22 27.64
CA THR A 67 -0.94 3.35 26.20
C THR A 67 0.22 3.85 25.33
N GLU A 68 1.28 4.38 25.94
CA GLU A 68 2.38 5.06 25.26
C GLU A 68 3.43 4.11 24.65
N GLU A 69 3.56 2.88 25.18
CA GLU A 69 4.70 2.01 24.84
C GLU A 69 4.63 1.41 23.43
N MET A 70 3.47 1.49 22.74
CA MET A 70 3.22 0.81 21.46
C MET A 70 2.72 1.73 20.33
N VAL A 71 2.56 3.05 20.58
CA VAL A 71 1.98 4.01 19.63
C VAL A 71 3.01 5.03 19.18
N GLU A 72 3.03 5.38 17.89
CA GLU A 72 3.96 6.38 17.37
C GLU A 72 3.72 7.79 17.97
N PRO A 73 4.77 8.52 18.38
CA PRO A 73 4.67 9.83 19.04
C PRO A 73 3.91 10.88 18.24
N SER A 74 4.01 10.87 16.90
CA SER A 74 3.25 11.81 16.07
C SER A 74 1.75 11.60 16.19
N PHE A 75 1.29 10.35 16.30
CA PHE A 75 -0.13 10.04 16.46
C PHE A 75 -0.64 10.54 17.82
N LEU A 76 0.15 10.34 18.88
CA LEU A 76 -0.17 10.87 20.21
C LEU A 76 -0.20 12.40 20.22
N LEU A 77 0.80 13.05 19.61
CA LEU A 77 0.86 14.50 19.50
C LEU A 77 -0.32 15.07 18.71
N ILE A 78 -0.66 14.47 17.56
CA ILE A 78 -1.81 14.88 16.75
C ILE A 78 -3.10 14.68 17.55
N SER A 79 -3.25 13.54 18.23
CA SER A 79 -4.42 13.25 19.07
C SER A 79 -4.57 14.26 20.20
N TYR A 80 -3.48 14.60 20.88
CA TYR A 80 -3.44 15.63 21.92
C TYR A 80 -3.86 17.00 21.38
N ILE A 81 -3.28 17.44 20.26
CA ILE A 81 -3.59 18.74 19.64
C ILE A 81 -5.07 18.82 19.26
N LEU A 82 -5.61 17.77 18.62
CA LEU A 82 -7.00 17.73 18.19
C LEU A 82 -7.98 17.57 19.36
N GLY A 83 -7.60 16.80 20.38
CA GLY A 83 -8.39 16.56 21.60
C GLY A 83 -8.69 17.84 22.39
N PHE A 84 -7.85 18.88 22.27
CA PHE A 84 -8.18 20.19 22.82
C PHE A 84 -9.44 20.83 22.24
N PHE A 85 -9.80 20.49 21.01
CA PHE A 85 -10.93 21.09 20.31
C PHE A 85 -12.19 20.23 20.35
N THR A 86 -12.05 18.90 20.46
CA THR A 86 -13.17 17.96 20.38
C THR A 86 -12.79 16.56 20.86
N ASP A 87 -13.75 15.85 21.47
CA ASP A 87 -13.62 14.43 21.82
C ASP A 87 -13.98 13.49 20.66
N ASN A 88 -14.39 14.05 19.51
CA ASN A 88 -14.82 13.27 18.36
C ASN A 88 -13.63 12.84 17.48
N VAL A 89 -13.31 11.54 17.50
CA VAL A 89 -12.21 10.92 16.70
C VAL A 89 -12.35 11.13 15.19
N HIS A 90 -13.54 11.42 14.65
CA HIS A 90 -13.70 11.65 13.21
C HIS A 90 -12.87 12.83 12.70
N VAL A 91 -12.50 13.79 13.56
CA VAL A 91 -11.57 14.87 13.18
C VAL A 91 -10.15 14.33 12.92
N LEU A 92 -9.71 13.35 13.73
CA LEU A 92 -8.45 12.63 13.51
C LEU A 92 -8.50 11.87 12.18
N PHE A 93 -9.57 11.13 11.92
CA PHE A 93 -9.75 10.41 10.66
C PHE A 93 -9.78 11.33 9.45
N LEU A 94 -10.48 12.47 9.53
CA LEU A 94 -10.52 13.45 8.46
C LEU A 94 -9.13 14.05 8.18
N LEU A 95 -8.34 14.33 9.22
CA LEU A 95 -6.98 14.85 9.05
C LEU A 95 -6.07 13.81 8.34
N TYR A 96 -6.08 12.56 8.79
CA TYR A 96 -5.30 11.50 8.16
C TYR A 96 -5.78 11.20 6.73
N ALA A 97 -7.10 11.22 6.48
CA ALA A 97 -7.66 11.05 5.15
C ALA A 97 -7.26 12.20 4.22
N LEU A 98 -7.29 13.45 4.70
CA LEU A 98 -6.86 14.62 3.95
C LEU A 98 -5.41 14.45 3.46
N PHE A 99 -4.48 14.08 4.34
CA PHE A 99 -3.09 13.85 3.94
C PHE A 99 -2.93 12.58 3.09
N GLY A 100 -3.48 11.46 3.54
CA GLY A 100 -3.34 10.15 2.91
C GLY A 100 -3.85 10.13 1.47
N VAL A 101 -5.07 10.63 1.24
CA VAL A 101 -5.67 10.68 -0.09
C VAL A 101 -5.00 11.76 -0.93
N SER A 102 -4.81 12.99 -0.42
CA SER A 102 -4.27 14.10 -1.23
C SER A 102 -2.84 13.82 -1.72
N LEU A 103 -1.99 13.21 -0.89
CA LEU A 103 -0.63 12.84 -1.30
C LEU A 103 -0.65 11.79 -2.44
N LYS A 104 -1.53 10.79 -2.36
CA LYS A 104 -1.69 9.79 -3.43
C LYS A 104 -2.27 10.41 -4.70
N MET A 105 -3.28 11.26 -4.57
CA MET A 105 -3.87 12.02 -5.69
C MET A 105 -2.82 12.86 -6.41
N PHE A 106 -1.97 13.57 -5.65
CA PHE A 106 -0.85 14.31 -6.20
C PHE A 106 0.15 13.37 -6.91
N ALA A 107 0.51 12.25 -6.28
CA ALA A 107 1.44 11.28 -6.85
C ALA A 107 0.91 10.65 -8.14
N PHE A 108 -0.37 10.29 -8.22
CA PHE A 108 -0.98 9.72 -9.42
C PHE A 108 -0.88 10.66 -10.62
N ARG A 109 -0.99 11.98 -10.39
CA ARG A 109 -0.83 12.97 -11.46
C ARG A 109 0.62 13.18 -11.90
N LYS A 110 1.59 12.77 -11.08
CA LYS A 110 3.02 12.80 -11.41
C LYS A 110 3.49 11.53 -12.08
N LEU A 111 2.91 10.39 -11.70
CA LEU A 111 3.37 9.06 -12.08
C LEU A 111 2.49 8.36 -13.13
N SER A 112 1.35 8.95 -13.50
CA SER A 112 0.43 8.38 -14.50
C SER A 112 -0.12 9.47 -15.42
N GLU A 113 -0.24 9.15 -16.71
CA GLU A 113 -0.93 10.00 -17.67
C GLU A 113 -2.45 9.99 -17.41
N PHE A 114 -2.98 8.82 -17.02
CA PHE A 114 -4.40 8.60 -16.78
C PHE A 114 -4.88 9.24 -15.47
N TYR A 115 -6.05 9.87 -15.50
CA TYR A 115 -6.70 10.40 -14.30
C TYR A 115 -7.42 9.29 -13.53
N PHE A 116 -8.20 8.46 -14.23
CA PHE A 116 -9.17 7.59 -13.55
C PHE A 116 -8.67 6.15 -13.35
N VAL A 117 -7.78 5.66 -14.21
CA VAL A 117 -7.21 4.31 -14.09
C VAL A 117 -6.46 4.09 -12.75
N PRO A 118 -5.54 4.97 -12.31
CA PRO A 118 -4.90 4.79 -10.99
C PRO A 118 -5.92 4.91 -9.84
N LEU A 119 -6.95 5.74 -9.97
CA LEU A 119 -8.05 5.81 -8.99
C LEU A 119 -8.82 4.49 -8.88
N LEU A 120 -9.08 3.82 -10.01
CA LEU A 120 -9.75 2.54 -10.05
C LEU A 120 -8.95 1.47 -9.30
N CYS A 121 -7.64 1.37 -9.56
CA CYS A 121 -6.78 0.42 -8.86
C CYS A 121 -6.63 0.78 -7.37
N TYR A 122 -6.61 2.08 -7.05
CA TYR A 122 -6.51 2.57 -5.68
C TYR A 122 -7.75 2.21 -4.84
N ILE A 123 -8.96 2.54 -5.32
CA ILE A 123 -10.19 2.25 -4.57
C ILE A 123 -10.43 0.76 -4.37
N SER A 124 -9.90 -0.06 -5.27
CA SER A 124 -10.10 -1.51 -5.26
C SER A 124 -9.41 -2.24 -4.12
N PHE A 125 -8.33 -1.69 -3.56
CA PHE A 125 -7.61 -2.37 -2.48
C PHE A 125 -6.94 -1.40 -1.52
N TYR A 126 -6.05 -0.55 -2.02
CA TYR A 126 -5.20 0.27 -1.17
C TYR A 126 -5.93 1.41 -0.46
N TYR A 127 -7.00 1.94 -1.03
CA TYR A 127 -7.86 2.90 -0.31
C TYR A 127 -8.48 2.25 0.92
N VAL A 128 -9.04 1.05 0.74
CA VAL A 128 -9.63 0.26 1.83
C VAL A 128 -8.58 -0.11 2.87
N LEU A 129 -7.44 -0.63 2.43
CA LEU A 129 -6.38 -1.06 3.33
C LEU A 129 -5.71 0.11 4.06
N HIS A 130 -5.33 1.18 3.35
CA HIS A 130 -4.45 2.20 3.91
C HIS A 130 -5.17 3.48 4.36
N ASP A 131 -6.33 3.83 3.78
CA ASP A 131 -7.02 5.07 4.12
C ASP A 131 -8.31 4.85 4.93
N LEU A 132 -8.86 3.63 4.91
CA LEU A 132 -9.92 3.23 5.84
C LEU A 132 -9.38 2.47 7.06
N THR A 133 -8.48 1.49 6.89
CA THR A 133 -7.95 0.72 8.03
C THR A 133 -6.64 1.29 8.60
N GLN A 134 -5.57 1.34 7.80
CA GLN A 134 -4.23 1.60 8.31
C GLN A 134 -3.78 3.05 8.07
N ILE A 135 -4.51 4.01 8.64
CA ILE A 135 -4.44 5.45 8.27
C ILE A 135 -3.03 6.06 8.30
N ARG A 136 -2.15 5.62 9.22
CA ARG A 136 -0.75 6.07 9.31
C ARG A 136 0.09 5.54 8.13
N ALA A 137 -0.08 4.27 7.77
CA ALA A 137 0.50 3.69 6.56
C ALA A 137 -0.09 4.33 5.29
N GLY A 138 -1.34 4.80 5.34
CA GLY A 138 -1.97 5.65 4.33
C GLY A 138 -1.17 6.88 3.99
N VAL A 139 -0.79 7.69 4.98
CA VAL A 139 0.00 8.90 4.74
C VAL A 139 1.38 8.54 4.19
N VAL A 140 2.07 7.60 4.84
CA VAL A 140 3.43 7.18 4.43
C VAL A 140 3.46 6.59 3.02
N SER A 141 2.46 5.80 2.62
CA SER A 141 2.44 5.22 1.28
C SER A 141 2.28 6.28 0.18
N GLY A 142 1.54 7.37 0.45
CA GLY A 142 1.52 8.56 -0.42
C GLY A 142 2.88 9.27 -0.47
N ILE A 143 3.55 9.41 0.68
CA ILE A 143 4.93 9.96 0.75
C ILE A 143 5.89 9.12 -0.08
N LEU A 144 5.81 7.79 0.00
CA LEU A 144 6.66 6.89 -0.78
C LEU A 144 6.50 7.13 -2.29
N LEU A 145 5.26 7.19 -2.79
CA LEU A 145 5.03 7.43 -4.22
C LEU A 145 5.66 8.76 -4.68
N ILE A 146 5.50 9.83 -3.90
CA ILE A 146 6.14 11.13 -4.19
C ILE A 146 7.66 11.03 -4.12
N ALA A 147 8.20 10.32 -3.12
CA ALA A 147 9.64 10.12 -2.97
C ALA A 147 10.24 9.38 -4.17
N LEU A 148 9.55 8.37 -4.71
CA LEU A 148 9.99 7.64 -5.91
C LEU A 148 10.06 8.56 -7.13
N HIS A 149 9.06 9.41 -7.35
CA HIS A 149 9.10 10.43 -8.42
C HIS A 149 10.24 11.44 -8.21
N LEU A 150 10.47 11.90 -6.98
CA LEU A 150 11.60 12.79 -6.71
C LEU A 150 12.96 12.12 -6.95
N ILE A 151 13.06 10.80 -6.72
CA ILE A 151 14.27 10.03 -7.04
C ILE A 151 14.51 10.00 -8.55
N THR A 152 13.46 9.89 -9.38
CA THR A 152 13.60 9.92 -10.84
C THR A 152 14.03 11.30 -11.34
N GLU A 153 13.55 12.36 -10.71
CA GLU A 153 13.99 13.75 -10.94
C GLU A 153 15.39 14.09 -10.35
N ASN A 154 16.13 13.10 -9.84
CA ASN A 154 17.42 13.27 -9.16
C ASN A 154 17.40 14.13 -7.87
N LYS A 155 16.22 14.36 -7.27
CA LYS A 155 16.02 15.11 -6.02
C LYS A 155 16.10 14.20 -4.78
N LYS A 156 17.09 13.30 -4.73
CA LYS A 156 17.24 12.28 -3.66
C LYS A 156 17.32 12.84 -2.24
N LYS A 157 17.90 14.03 -2.05
CA LYS A 157 17.96 14.69 -0.74
C LYS A 157 16.56 15.02 -0.20
N ILE A 158 15.67 15.52 -1.06
CA ILE A 158 14.29 15.84 -0.69
C ILE A 158 13.52 14.54 -0.43
N ALA A 159 13.70 13.51 -1.27
CA ALA A 159 13.11 12.20 -1.05
C ALA A 159 13.55 11.59 0.30
N PHE A 160 14.82 11.71 0.67
CA PHE A 160 15.32 11.27 1.98
C PHE A 160 14.65 11.99 3.14
N LEU A 161 14.57 13.34 3.09
CA LEU A 161 13.91 14.12 4.13
C LEU A 161 12.42 13.79 4.26
N LEU A 162 11.73 13.55 3.15
CA LEU A 162 10.34 13.12 3.14
C LEU A 162 10.15 11.74 3.78
N LEU A 163 10.97 10.75 3.42
CA LEU A 163 10.91 9.41 4.02
C LEU A 163 11.26 9.44 5.51
N LEU A 164 12.25 10.26 5.90
CA LEU A 164 12.60 10.47 7.31
C LEU A 164 11.45 11.11 8.08
N GLY A 165 10.80 12.14 7.53
CA GLY A 165 9.58 12.72 8.12
C GLY A 165 8.44 11.70 8.23
N GLY A 166 8.26 10.86 7.21
CA GLY A 166 7.30 9.74 7.24
C GLY A 166 7.55 8.74 8.37
N SER A 167 8.81 8.56 8.79
CA SER A 167 9.17 7.68 9.90
C SER A 167 8.68 8.17 11.26
N LEU A 168 8.45 9.47 11.41
CA LEU A 168 7.80 10.01 12.59
C LEU A 168 6.31 9.67 12.61
N ILE A 169 5.67 9.53 11.44
CA ILE A 169 4.25 9.19 11.28
C ILE A 169 4.02 7.69 11.51
N HIS A 170 4.88 6.86 10.93
CA HIS A 170 4.78 5.41 11.03
C HIS A 170 6.19 4.80 11.00
N TYR A 171 6.61 4.17 12.09
CA TYR A 171 7.98 3.69 12.26
C TYR A 171 8.39 2.66 11.22
N SER A 172 7.46 1.81 10.76
CA SER A 172 7.75 0.82 9.71
C SER A 172 8.20 1.47 8.40
N SER A 173 7.98 2.78 8.19
CA SER A 173 8.48 3.48 7.01
C SER A 173 10.00 3.65 6.96
N LEU A 174 10.73 3.43 8.07
CA LEU A 174 12.19 3.33 8.03
C LEU A 174 12.66 2.20 7.09
N THR A 175 11.85 1.14 6.95
CA THR A 175 12.10 0.06 6.00
C THR A 175 12.08 0.52 4.54
N LEU A 176 11.57 1.72 4.24
CA LEU A 176 11.51 2.31 2.91
C LEU A 176 12.80 3.06 2.53
N LEU A 177 13.67 3.41 3.47
CA LEU A 177 14.92 4.12 3.17
C LEU A 177 15.80 3.43 2.09
N PRO A 178 15.87 2.09 2.00
CA PRO A 178 16.59 1.41 0.92
C PRO A 178 16.17 1.82 -0.50
N VAL A 179 14.96 2.35 -0.73
CA VAL A 179 14.54 2.84 -2.06
C VAL A 179 15.42 3.98 -2.58
N LEU A 180 16.10 4.71 -1.70
CA LEU A 180 17.01 5.80 -2.06
C LEU A 180 18.24 5.31 -2.84
N PHE A 181 18.62 4.04 -2.65
CA PHE A 181 19.70 3.39 -3.39
C PHE A 181 19.24 2.89 -4.77
N LEU A 182 17.94 2.87 -5.05
CA LEU A 182 17.44 2.57 -6.37
C LEU A 182 17.83 3.66 -7.37
N SER A 183 17.88 3.25 -8.62
CA SER A 183 18.07 4.14 -9.76
C SER A 183 16.94 3.94 -10.76
N ASN A 184 16.52 5.03 -11.39
CA ASN A 184 15.55 4.99 -12.47
C ASN A 184 16.17 4.59 -13.82
N LYS A 185 17.36 3.99 -13.81
CA LYS A 185 18.01 3.55 -15.05
C LYS A 185 17.24 2.38 -15.67
N PRO A 186 17.15 2.32 -17.01
CA PRO A 186 16.59 1.17 -17.72
C PRO A 186 17.21 -0.15 -17.28
N PHE A 187 16.45 -1.24 -17.40
CA PHE A 187 16.91 -2.58 -17.05
C PHE A 187 17.96 -3.07 -18.06
N ASN A 188 19.23 -3.10 -17.65
CA ASN A 188 20.28 -3.81 -18.36
C ASN A 188 20.29 -5.32 -18.01
N LYS A 189 21.15 -6.12 -18.64
CA LYS A 189 21.24 -7.57 -18.37
C LYS A 189 21.45 -7.90 -16.89
N LYS A 190 22.40 -7.23 -16.22
CA LYS A 190 22.73 -7.48 -14.80
C LYS A 190 21.54 -7.16 -13.88
N THR A 191 20.94 -5.98 -14.04
CA THR A 191 19.78 -5.54 -13.24
C THR A 191 18.55 -6.38 -13.52
N THR A 192 18.35 -6.83 -14.77
CA THR A 192 17.26 -7.76 -15.11
C THR A 192 17.40 -9.06 -14.34
N ILE A 193 18.59 -9.68 -14.38
CA ILE A 193 18.85 -10.94 -13.66
C ILE A 193 18.66 -10.75 -12.15
N LEU A 194 19.18 -9.65 -11.59
CA LEU A 194 19.04 -9.32 -10.17
C LEU A 194 17.56 -9.31 -9.74
N PHE A 195 16.72 -8.55 -10.45
CA PHE A 195 15.31 -8.39 -10.07
C PHE A 195 14.44 -9.59 -10.46
N LEU A 196 14.80 -10.34 -11.51
CA LEU A 196 14.19 -11.62 -11.86
C LEU A 196 14.39 -12.64 -10.73
N CYS A 197 15.61 -12.68 -10.15
CA CYS A 197 15.95 -13.62 -9.08
C CYS A 197 15.57 -13.13 -7.68
N ALA A 198 15.21 -11.85 -7.50
CA ALA A 198 14.91 -11.28 -6.18
C ALA A 198 13.73 -11.99 -5.48
N ILE A 199 12.63 -12.24 -6.21
CA ILE A 199 11.44 -12.88 -5.65
C ILE A 199 11.72 -14.36 -5.30
N PRO A 200 12.26 -15.21 -6.22
CA PRO A 200 12.61 -16.59 -5.89
C PRO A 200 13.63 -16.69 -4.75
N LEU A 201 14.60 -15.77 -4.70
CA LEU A 201 15.57 -15.74 -3.61
C LEU A 201 14.88 -15.46 -2.26
N GLY A 202 13.82 -14.66 -2.22
CA GLY A 202 13.01 -14.48 -1.01
C GLY A 202 12.39 -15.80 -0.51
N TYR A 203 11.89 -16.65 -1.41
CA TYR A 203 11.41 -18.00 -1.04
C TYR A 203 12.56 -18.91 -0.58
N VAL A 204 13.72 -18.86 -1.24
CA VAL A 204 14.90 -19.62 -0.79
C VAL A 204 15.31 -19.18 0.62
N VAL A 205 15.34 -17.87 0.89
CA VAL A 205 15.64 -17.33 2.23
C VAL A 205 14.61 -17.79 3.25
N TYR A 206 13.33 -17.85 2.90
CA TYR A 206 12.32 -18.40 3.81
C TYR A 206 12.58 -19.85 4.19
N TYR A 207 12.75 -20.73 3.19
CA TYR A 207 12.96 -22.16 3.44
C TYR A 207 14.34 -22.48 4.06
N ALA A 208 15.38 -21.72 3.72
CA ALA A 208 16.72 -21.90 4.27
C ALA A 208 16.90 -21.21 5.64
N GLY A 209 16.28 -20.05 5.83
CA GLY A 209 16.42 -19.19 7.01
C GLY A 209 15.60 -19.67 8.21
N GLY A 210 14.53 -20.45 7.98
CA GLY A 210 13.72 -21.04 9.04
C GLY A 210 14.50 -21.91 10.03
N SER A 211 15.64 -22.50 9.64
CA SER A 211 16.47 -23.33 10.52
C SER A 211 17.60 -22.56 11.24
N ILE A 212 18.08 -21.45 10.66
CA ILE A 212 19.24 -20.69 11.18
C ILE A 212 18.78 -19.51 12.07
N LEU A 213 17.72 -18.81 11.67
CA LEU A 213 17.21 -17.62 12.36
C LEU A 213 16.27 -17.95 13.53
N MET A 214 15.77 -19.19 13.60
CA MET A 214 15.02 -19.73 14.74
C MET A 214 15.92 -20.21 15.88
N ASN A 215 17.23 -19.93 15.83
CA ASN A 215 18.13 -20.27 16.92
C ASN A 215 17.90 -19.32 18.12
N PRO A 216 17.41 -19.82 19.27
CA PRO A 216 17.10 -19.01 20.45
C PRO A 216 18.34 -18.35 21.08
N SER A 217 19.55 -18.72 20.65
CA SER A 217 20.81 -18.15 21.10
C SER A 217 21.10 -16.74 20.54
N LEU A 218 20.27 -16.22 19.63
CA LEU A 218 20.43 -14.87 19.06
C LEU A 218 19.80 -13.81 19.99
N PRO A 219 20.60 -12.96 20.67
CA PRO A 219 20.14 -12.10 21.78
C PRO A 219 19.11 -11.02 21.41
N PHE A 220 18.94 -10.68 20.13
CA PHE A 220 17.99 -9.65 19.67
C PHE A 220 16.73 -10.22 19.01
N ILE A 221 16.82 -11.42 18.41
CA ILE A 221 15.71 -12.07 17.69
C ILE A 221 15.00 -13.05 18.62
N GLY A 222 15.75 -13.78 19.45
CA GLY A 222 15.24 -14.84 20.33
C GLY A 222 14.13 -14.39 21.27
N ASN A 223 14.21 -13.20 21.87
CA ASN A 223 13.19 -12.72 22.82
C ASN A 223 11.85 -12.40 22.15
N LYS A 224 11.83 -11.71 21.00
CA LYS A 224 10.55 -11.48 20.28
C LYS A 224 10.03 -12.79 19.69
N LEU A 225 10.91 -13.62 19.15
CA LEU A 225 10.55 -14.93 18.59
C LEU A 225 9.95 -15.85 19.65
N ALA A 226 10.52 -15.88 20.87
CA ALA A 226 10.00 -16.64 22.00
C ALA A 226 8.64 -16.13 22.48
N ILE A 227 8.39 -14.81 22.44
CA ILE A 227 7.06 -14.23 22.71
C ILE A 227 6.06 -14.66 21.63
N TYR A 228 6.45 -14.67 20.35
CA TYR A 228 5.61 -15.17 19.25
C TYR A 228 5.34 -16.67 19.36
N GLN A 229 6.36 -17.49 19.63
CA GLN A 229 6.24 -18.93 19.83
C GLN A 229 5.35 -19.25 21.04
N ALA A 230 5.52 -18.55 22.16
CA ALA A 230 4.67 -18.71 23.34
C ALA A 230 3.21 -18.30 23.09
N ALA A 231 2.94 -17.38 22.17
CA ALA A 231 1.58 -17.00 21.76
C ALA A 231 0.94 -18.06 20.84
N VAL A 232 1.74 -18.73 20.01
CA VAL A 232 1.32 -19.85 19.15
C VAL A 232 1.06 -21.12 19.97
N GLU A 233 1.97 -21.49 20.88
CA GLU A 233 1.84 -22.66 21.76
C GLU A 233 0.63 -22.57 22.71
N LYS A 234 0.26 -21.35 23.11
CA LYS A 234 -0.95 -21.10 23.92
C LYS A 234 -2.25 -21.13 23.11
N GLY A 235 -2.21 -21.47 21.82
CA GLY A 235 -3.39 -21.55 20.95
C GLY A 235 -4.09 -20.20 20.71
N LYS A 236 -3.45 -19.08 21.05
CA LYS A 236 -4.04 -17.73 20.93
C LYS A 236 -3.81 -17.09 19.57
N MET A 237 -2.88 -17.62 18.76
CA MET A 237 -2.51 -17.07 17.45
C MET A 237 -2.15 -18.17 16.45
N THR A 238 -2.94 -18.33 15.39
CA THR A 238 -2.55 -19.04 14.15
C THR A 238 -1.95 -18.04 13.16
N VAL A 239 -0.87 -17.35 13.56
CA VAL A 239 -0.25 -16.31 12.71
C VAL A 239 0.80 -16.97 11.83
N GLY A 240 0.35 -17.79 10.88
CA GLY A 240 1.13 -18.17 9.71
C GLY A 240 0.82 -17.19 8.59
N ILE A 241 1.83 -16.59 7.96
CA ILE A 241 1.61 -15.88 6.71
C ILE A 241 1.49 -16.90 5.59
N ASN A 242 0.41 -16.83 4.80
CA ASN A 242 0.32 -17.62 3.59
C ASN A 242 1.27 -17.01 2.54
N ILE A 243 2.40 -17.66 2.30
CA ILE A 243 3.41 -17.18 1.33
C ILE A 243 2.91 -17.34 -0.12
N PHE A 244 1.83 -18.09 -0.30
CA PHE A 244 1.08 -18.24 -1.54
C PHE A 244 -0.29 -17.53 -1.46
N ASP A 245 -0.35 -16.45 -0.68
CA ASP A 245 -1.53 -15.58 -0.63
C ASP A 245 -1.93 -15.12 -2.06
N PRO A 246 -3.22 -15.20 -2.45
CA PRO A 246 -3.65 -14.86 -3.81
C PRO A 246 -3.28 -13.43 -4.25
N LEU A 247 -3.32 -12.44 -3.35
CA LEU A 247 -2.95 -11.06 -3.69
C LEU A 247 -1.44 -10.92 -3.92
N HIS A 248 -0.65 -11.65 -3.13
CA HIS A 248 0.79 -11.73 -3.32
C HIS A 248 1.14 -12.41 -4.66
N ILE A 249 0.51 -13.54 -4.98
CA ILE A 249 0.69 -14.23 -6.27
C ILE A 249 0.30 -13.33 -7.43
N MET A 250 -0.84 -12.65 -7.35
CA MET A 250 -1.28 -11.72 -8.41
C MET A 250 -0.29 -10.58 -8.60
N SER A 251 0.33 -10.08 -7.53
CA SER A 251 1.38 -9.05 -7.58
C SER A 251 2.68 -9.59 -8.19
N ILE A 252 3.05 -10.85 -7.91
CA ILE A 252 4.16 -11.55 -8.57
C ILE A 252 3.89 -11.70 -10.07
N MET A 253 2.68 -12.11 -10.44
CA MET A 253 2.26 -12.25 -11.84
C MET A 253 2.33 -10.89 -12.56
N LEU A 254 1.84 -9.82 -11.94
CA LEU A 254 1.96 -8.45 -12.46
C LEU A 254 3.42 -8.07 -12.70
N PHE A 255 4.30 -8.30 -11.71
CA PHE A 255 5.72 -7.99 -11.83
C PHE A 255 6.36 -8.69 -13.03
N TYR A 256 6.22 -10.03 -13.13
CA TYR A 256 6.82 -10.77 -14.23
C TYR A 256 6.21 -10.41 -15.58
N TYR A 257 4.88 -10.22 -15.63
CA TYR A 257 4.20 -9.78 -16.85
C TYR A 257 4.78 -8.46 -17.38
N LEU A 258 4.87 -7.42 -16.52
CA LEU A 258 5.41 -6.13 -16.93
C LEU A 258 6.90 -6.18 -17.23
N LEU A 259 7.65 -7.07 -16.57
CA LEU A 259 9.07 -7.29 -16.86
C LEU A 259 9.29 -7.79 -18.31
N LEU A 260 8.35 -8.54 -18.88
CA LEU A 260 8.40 -8.95 -20.30
C LEU A 260 8.34 -7.74 -21.25
N PHE A 261 7.59 -6.70 -20.89
CA PHE A 261 7.41 -5.49 -21.69
C PHE A 261 8.32 -4.34 -21.27
N LYS A 262 9.32 -4.60 -20.41
CA LYS A 262 10.11 -3.55 -19.74
C LYS A 262 10.75 -2.54 -20.70
N ASP A 263 11.21 -2.97 -21.87
CA ASP A 263 11.94 -2.11 -22.81
C ASP A 263 10.99 -1.12 -23.50
N SER A 264 9.76 -1.54 -23.78
CA SER A 264 8.70 -0.70 -24.32
C SER A 264 8.16 0.24 -23.26
N LEU A 265 7.88 -0.28 -22.06
CA LEU A 265 7.33 0.49 -20.95
C LEU A 265 8.32 1.55 -20.43
N THR A 266 9.62 1.24 -20.38
CA THR A 266 10.65 2.23 -20.00
C THR A 266 10.73 3.42 -20.97
N LYS A 267 10.34 3.23 -22.24
CA LYS A 267 10.33 4.31 -23.23
C LYS A 267 9.06 5.17 -23.16
N LEU A 268 7.95 4.58 -22.72
CA LEU A 268 6.65 5.23 -22.66
C LEU A 268 6.40 5.90 -21.30
N CYS A 269 7.00 5.37 -20.23
CA CYS A 269 6.74 5.80 -18.87
C CYS A 269 8.05 5.98 -18.12
N ASP A 270 8.42 7.24 -17.87
CA ASP A 270 9.73 7.59 -17.28
C ASP A 270 9.95 6.93 -15.91
N ASP A 271 8.93 6.90 -15.05
CA ASP A 271 9.04 6.34 -13.69
C ASP A 271 8.91 4.80 -13.63
N PHE A 272 8.63 4.13 -14.76
CA PHE A 272 8.40 2.68 -14.79
C PHE A 272 9.55 1.86 -14.17
N PRO A 273 10.83 2.11 -14.49
CA PRO A 273 11.91 1.28 -13.98
C PRO A 273 12.01 1.30 -12.46
N ILE A 274 11.87 2.47 -11.82
CA ILE A 274 11.96 2.55 -10.36
C ILE A 274 10.74 1.92 -9.67
N LEU A 275 9.54 2.08 -10.23
CA LEU A 275 8.31 1.50 -9.69
C LEU A 275 8.37 -0.04 -9.71
N LEU A 276 8.83 -0.62 -10.83
CA LEU A 276 8.96 -2.07 -10.96
C LEU A 276 10.05 -2.66 -10.04
N LYS A 277 11.16 -1.94 -9.82
CA LYS A 277 12.20 -2.35 -8.85
C LYS A 277 11.69 -2.29 -7.42
N THR A 278 10.86 -1.28 -7.12
CA THR A 278 10.26 -1.11 -5.79
C THR A 278 9.28 -2.24 -5.48
N SER A 279 8.42 -2.63 -6.44
CA SER A 279 7.53 -3.79 -6.24
C SER A 279 8.32 -5.08 -6.04
N ALA A 280 9.38 -5.31 -6.82
CA ALA A 280 10.23 -6.49 -6.64
C ALA A 280 10.83 -6.59 -5.22
N ILE A 281 11.27 -5.47 -4.65
CA ILE A 281 11.76 -5.42 -3.26
C ILE A 281 10.62 -5.80 -2.30
N GLY A 282 9.46 -5.17 -2.41
CA GLY A 282 8.30 -5.48 -1.56
C GLY A 282 7.92 -6.96 -1.61
N LEU A 283 7.81 -7.51 -2.81
CA LEU A 283 7.48 -8.92 -3.03
C LEU A 283 8.56 -9.87 -2.50
N SER A 284 9.84 -9.54 -2.67
CA SER A 284 10.93 -10.34 -2.10
C SER A 284 10.94 -10.31 -0.57
N LEU A 285 10.64 -9.15 0.04
CA LEU A 285 10.59 -8.98 1.49
C LEU A 285 9.41 -9.72 2.12
N TYR A 286 8.25 -9.77 1.44
CA TYR A 286 7.11 -10.57 1.88
C TYR A 286 7.50 -12.04 2.10
N SER A 287 8.13 -12.66 1.10
CA SER A 287 8.55 -14.05 1.19
C SER A 287 9.74 -14.21 2.13
N ALA A 288 10.79 -13.39 1.99
CA ALA A 288 12.01 -13.52 2.79
C ALA A 288 11.78 -13.36 4.30
N LEU A 289 10.88 -12.44 4.69
CA LEU A 289 10.58 -12.15 6.08
C LEU A 289 9.38 -12.94 6.61
N ALA A 290 8.85 -13.91 5.86
CA ALA A 290 7.64 -14.64 6.24
C ALA A 290 7.71 -15.36 7.60
N PHE A 291 8.93 -15.60 8.11
CA PHE A 291 9.18 -16.09 9.47
C PHE A 291 8.82 -15.06 10.57
N LEU A 292 8.66 -13.78 10.22
CA LEU A 292 8.08 -12.69 11.02
C LEU A 292 6.86 -12.10 10.28
N PRO A 293 5.68 -12.78 10.31
CA PRO A 293 4.50 -12.44 9.50
C PRO A 293 4.08 -10.97 9.52
N VAL A 294 4.04 -10.36 10.71
CA VAL A 294 3.62 -8.95 10.87
C VAL A 294 4.60 -8.02 10.15
N LEU A 295 5.92 -8.26 10.28
CA LEU A 295 6.93 -7.44 9.64
C LEU A 295 6.90 -7.62 8.11
N ALA A 296 6.79 -8.86 7.63
CA ALA A 296 6.67 -9.19 6.22
C ALA A 296 5.48 -8.48 5.56
N LEU A 297 4.30 -8.62 6.18
CA LEU A 297 3.06 -8.04 5.68
C LEU A 297 3.14 -6.51 5.64
N ARG A 298 3.48 -5.86 6.77
CA ARG A 298 3.50 -4.38 6.86
C ARG A 298 4.55 -3.77 5.94
N THR A 299 5.74 -4.38 5.83
CA THR A 299 6.80 -3.88 4.96
C THR A 299 6.42 -4.05 3.48
N SER A 300 5.96 -5.25 3.09
CA SER A 300 5.57 -5.51 1.70
C SER A 300 4.41 -4.62 1.26
N GLN A 301 3.39 -4.40 2.11
CA GLN A 301 2.25 -3.54 1.80
C GLN A 301 2.66 -2.10 1.49
N LEU A 302 3.65 -1.55 2.23
CA LEU A 302 4.19 -0.21 1.95
C LEU A 302 4.92 -0.16 0.61
N TYR A 303 5.79 -1.12 0.31
CA TYR A 303 6.52 -1.16 -0.97
C TYR A 303 5.59 -1.40 -2.17
N CYS A 304 4.64 -2.33 -2.03
CA CYS A 304 3.75 -2.75 -3.10
C CYS A 304 2.65 -1.72 -3.44
N ILE A 305 2.56 -0.58 -2.73
CA ILE A 305 1.66 0.53 -3.11
C ILE A 305 1.86 0.97 -4.57
N VAL A 306 3.08 0.82 -5.09
CA VAL A 306 3.42 1.09 -6.50
C VAL A 306 2.63 0.22 -7.48
N ASN A 307 2.06 -0.90 -7.03
CA ASN A 307 1.22 -1.76 -7.86
C ASN A 307 -0.02 -1.03 -8.39
N ILE A 308 -0.54 -0.02 -7.68
CA ILE A 308 -1.62 0.86 -8.19
C ILE A 308 -1.23 1.40 -9.57
N LEU A 309 0.00 1.91 -9.70
CA LEU A 309 0.52 2.49 -10.93
C LEU A 309 0.94 1.42 -11.92
N LEU A 310 1.56 0.33 -11.45
CA LEU A 310 1.97 -0.77 -12.32
C LEU A 310 0.77 -1.42 -13.03
N TYR A 311 -0.39 -1.55 -12.38
CA TYR A 311 -1.61 -2.01 -13.04
C TYR A 311 -2.02 -1.07 -14.19
N THR A 312 -1.84 0.25 -14.06
CA THR A 312 -2.14 1.18 -15.16
C THR A 312 -1.26 0.93 -16.38
N TYR A 313 -0.04 0.42 -16.19
CA TYR A 313 0.89 0.15 -17.29
C TYR A 313 0.52 -1.07 -18.14
N ILE A 314 -0.41 -1.91 -17.67
CA ILE A 314 -1.02 -2.95 -18.51
C ILE A 314 -1.69 -2.32 -19.75
N ILE A 315 -2.20 -1.09 -19.65
CA ILE A 315 -2.85 -0.43 -20.81
C ILE A 315 -1.90 -0.27 -21.99
N TYR A 316 -0.61 -0.01 -21.72
CA TYR A 316 0.40 0.20 -22.77
C TYR A 316 0.91 -1.09 -23.41
N THR A 317 0.55 -2.27 -22.89
CA THR A 317 0.95 -3.56 -23.48
C THR A 317 -0.02 -4.02 -24.57
N PHE A 318 -1.18 -3.37 -24.70
CA PHE A 318 -2.19 -3.66 -25.72
C PHE A 318 -2.21 -2.59 -26.81
N LYS A 319 -2.45 -3.01 -28.06
CA LYS A 319 -2.61 -2.10 -29.19
C LYS A 319 -3.88 -1.24 -29.04
N GLN A 320 -4.99 -1.84 -28.59
CA GLN A 320 -6.24 -1.13 -28.34
C GLN A 320 -6.36 -0.78 -26.86
N LYS A 321 -6.37 0.52 -26.57
CA LYS A 321 -6.48 1.07 -25.20
C LYS A 321 -7.65 0.48 -24.39
N TRP A 322 -8.82 0.31 -25.02
CA TRP A 322 -10.01 -0.21 -24.34
C TRP A 322 -9.84 -1.65 -23.84
N ILE A 323 -9.05 -2.49 -24.54
CA ILE A 323 -8.75 -3.87 -24.09
C ILE A 323 -7.91 -3.81 -22.81
N GLY A 324 -6.90 -2.94 -22.80
CA GLY A 324 -6.07 -2.69 -21.62
C GLY A 324 -6.90 -2.19 -20.43
N ILE A 325 -7.80 -1.23 -20.66
CA ILE A 325 -8.73 -0.73 -19.62
C ILE A 325 -9.61 -1.88 -19.10
N SER A 326 -10.21 -2.69 -19.97
CA SER A 326 -11.04 -3.83 -19.56
C SER A 326 -10.27 -4.83 -18.71
N MET A 327 -9.01 -5.13 -19.06
CA MET A 327 -8.17 -6.01 -18.26
C MET A 327 -7.92 -5.43 -16.86
N VAL A 328 -7.61 -4.13 -16.77
CA VAL A 328 -7.42 -3.43 -15.49
C VAL A 328 -8.71 -3.39 -14.68
N VAL A 329 -9.87 -3.19 -15.30
CA VAL A 329 -11.17 -3.21 -14.63
C VAL A 329 -11.45 -4.59 -14.03
N VAL A 330 -11.20 -5.68 -14.76
CA VAL A 330 -11.37 -7.04 -14.24
C VAL A 330 -10.45 -7.32 -13.06
N ILE A 331 -9.16 -6.96 -13.17
CA ILE A 331 -8.21 -7.10 -12.06
C ILE A 331 -8.65 -6.27 -10.84
N SER A 332 -9.09 -5.04 -11.08
CA SER A 332 -9.56 -4.13 -10.04
C SER A 332 -10.84 -4.65 -9.39
N LEU A 333 -11.74 -5.30 -10.13
CA LEU A 333 -12.91 -5.96 -9.58
C LEU A 333 -12.54 -7.14 -8.66
N LEU A 334 -11.56 -7.95 -9.06
CA LEU A 334 -11.05 -9.05 -8.22
C LEU A 334 -10.41 -8.52 -6.93
N LEU A 335 -9.62 -7.44 -7.03
CA LEU A 335 -9.06 -6.74 -5.87
C LEU A 335 -10.14 -6.21 -4.93
N LEU A 336 -11.17 -5.60 -5.51
CA LEU A 336 -12.32 -5.07 -4.77
C LEU A 336 -13.09 -6.18 -4.06
N TYR A 337 -13.28 -7.32 -4.73
CA TYR A 337 -13.93 -8.49 -4.14
C TYR A 337 -13.20 -9.01 -2.91
N VAL A 338 -11.86 -8.95 -2.89
CA VAL A 338 -11.07 -9.34 -1.73
C VAL A 338 -11.13 -8.31 -0.60
N SER A 339 -11.22 -7.01 -0.93
CA SER A 339 -11.14 -5.93 0.08
C SER A 339 -12.48 -5.54 0.71
N ILE A 340 -13.58 -5.60 -0.04
CA ILE A 340 -14.91 -5.13 0.37
C ILE A 340 -15.60 -5.95 1.47
N PRO A 341 -15.48 -7.29 1.58
CA PRO A 341 -16.27 -8.10 2.52
C PRO A 341 -16.20 -7.62 3.97
N HIS A 342 -15.08 -7.02 4.37
CA HIS A 342 -14.86 -6.47 5.71
C HIS A 342 -15.68 -5.18 6.00
N TYR A 343 -16.33 -4.56 5.00
CA TYR A 343 -17.02 -3.27 5.10
C TYR A 343 -18.55 -3.35 4.98
N GLY A 344 -19.13 -4.41 5.53
CA GLY A 344 -20.59 -4.54 5.71
C GLY A 344 -21.35 -5.17 4.54
N LEU A 345 -20.66 -5.82 3.60
CA LEU A 345 -21.28 -6.65 2.56
C LEU A 345 -21.30 -8.15 2.92
N GLY A 346 -20.84 -8.50 4.13
CA GLY A 346 -20.69 -9.87 4.60
C GLY A 346 -19.62 -10.62 3.82
N MET A 347 -19.23 -11.80 4.32
CA MET A 347 -18.52 -12.79 3.50
C MET A 347 -19.46 -13.17 2.35
N MET A 348 -19.35 -12.50 1.19
CA MET A 348 -19.88 -13.05 -0.05
C MET A 348 -19.05 -14.30 -0.35
N ILE A 349 -19.45 -15.41 0.27
CA ILE A 349 -19.17 -16.80 -0.08
C ILE A 349 -17.70 -17.05 -0.48
N ILE A 350 -16.84 -17.28 0.51
CA ILE A 350 -15.71 -18.20 0.32
C ILE A 350 -16.24 -19.55 0.84
N PRO A 351 -16.48 -20.56 -0.02
CA PRO A 351 -16.67 -21.91 0.48
C PRO A 351 -15.36 -22.33 1.14
N ASN A 352 -15.47 -22.83 2.38
CA ASN A 352 -14.38 -23.39 3.17
C ASN A 352 -13.48 -24.35 2.38
#